data_AF-A0A0T9PEI8-F1
#
_entry.id   AF-A0A0T9PEI8-F1
#
_cell.length_a   1.000
_cell.length_b   1.000
_cell.length_c   1.000
_cell.angle_alpha   90.00
_cell.angle_beta   90.00
_cell.angle_gamma   90.00
#
_symmetry.space_group_name_H-M   'P 1'
#
loop_
_entity.id
_entity.type
_entity.pdbx_description
1 polymer ?
#
loop_
_entity_poly.entity_id
_entity_poly.type
_entity_poly.pdbx_seq_one_letter_code
_entity_poly.pdbx_strand_id
1 'polypeptide(L)'
;MGDIYRWGGAIIQVTQPRSPCYKLNFHFTLNEISTLMQQIGYCGWLYRVISAGSVSEGHPLALLARTSDISVADARHGLAYAVR
;
A
#
# COMPACT_ATOMS: atom_id res chain seq x y z
N MET A 1 4.05 9.29 1.31
CA MET A 1 4.88 8.15 1.75
C MET A 1 5.24 8.39 3.19
N GLY A 2 5.21 7.39 4.06
CA GLY A 2 5.49 7.62 5.48
C GLY A 2 4.36 8.28 6.27
N ASP A 3 3.18 8.51 5.67
CA ASP A 3 1.99 8.96 6.41
C ASP A 3 1.71 7.99 7.57
N ILE A 4 1.50 8.55 8.76
CA ILE A 4 1.23 7.82 10.00
C ILE A 4 -0.23 7.98 10.36
N TYR A 5 -0.93 6.87 10.56
CA TYR A 5 -2.33 6.83 10.94
C TYR A 5 -2.50 6.19 12.31
N ARG A 6 -3.47 6.70 13.06
CA ARG A 6 -4.09 5.97 14.16
C ARG A 6 -5.24 5.14 13.61
N TRP A 7 -5.36 3.91 14.08
CA TRP A 7 -6.53 3.06 13.86
C TRP A 7 -6.90 2.41 15.19
N GLY A 8 -7.97 2.88 15.84
CA GLY A 8 -8.28 2.44 17.21
C GLY A 8 -7.10 2.65 18.16
N GLY A 9 -6.64 1.57 18.79
CA GLY A 9 -5.46 1.56 19.66
C GLY A 9 -4.11 1.39 18.94
N ALA A 10 -4.10 1.15 17.62
CA ALA A 10 -2.87 0.92 16.87
C ALA A 10 -2.35 2.19 16.17
N ILE A 11 -1.03 2.22 15.93
CA ILE A 11 -0.36 3.22 15.09
C ILE A 11 0.33 2.49 13.94
N ILE A 12 0.01 2.90 12.71
CA ILE A 12 0.52 2.30 11.47
C ILE A 12 1.10 3.37 10.54
N GLN A 13 2.07 3.00 9.71
CA GLN A 13 2.70 3.92 8.78
C GLN A 13 2.82 3.33 7.38
N VAL A 14 2.48 4.12 6.36
CA VAL A 14 2.64 3.74 4.95
C VAL A 14 4.11 3.54 4.62
N THR A 15 4.49 2.34 4.17
CA THR A 15 5.90 1.99 3.91
C THR A 15 6.25 1.88 2.44
N GLN A 16 5.42 1.23 1.64
CA GLN A 16 5.70 0.96 0.23
C GLN A 16 4.40 0.83 -0.59
N PRO A 17 4.40 1.23 -1.87
CA PRO A 17 3.38 0.77 -2.80
C PRO A 17 3.40 -0.75 -2.86
N ARG A 18 2.24 -1.37 -3.05
CA ARG A 18 2.17 -2.83 -3.18
C ARG A 18 2.72 -3.25 -4.55
N SER A 19 3.60 -4.24 -4.59
CA SER A 19 3.93 -4.98 -5.82
C SER A 19 2.84 -6.01 -6.13
N PRO A 20 2.11 -5.92 -7.26
CA PRO A 20 1.28 -7.02 -7.72
C PRO A 20 2.13 -8.27 -7.98
N CYS A 21 1.56 -9.46 -7.81
CA CYS A 21 2.26 -10.72 -8.06
C CYS A 21 1.41 -11.64 -8.92
N TYR A 22 2.05 -12.63 -9.55
CA TYR A 22 1.41 -13.53 -10.51
C TYR A 22 0.20 -14.30 -9.94
N LYS A 23 0.13 -14.48 -8.61
CA LYS A 23 -1.00 -15.15 -7.94
C LYS A 23 -2.33 -14.45 -8.21
N LEU A 24 -2.32 -13.14 -8.48
CA LEU A 24 -3.51 -12.40 -8.87
C LEU A 24 -4.08 -12.88 -10.21
N ASN A 25 -3.22 -13.29 -11.16
CA ASN A 25 -3.67 -13.80 -12.47
C ASN A 25 -4.53 -15.04 -12.30
N PHE A 26 -4.09 -15.95 -11.41
CA PHE A 26 -4.83 -17.16 -11.08
C PHE A 26 -6.09 -16.85 -10.27
N HIS A 27 -6.00 -15.96 -9.28
CA HIS A 27 -7.15 -15.61 -8.44
C HIS A 27 -8.31 -15.02 -9.24
N PHE A 28 -8.00 -14.17 -10.23
CA PHE A 28 -9.02 -13.54 -11.08
C PHE A 28 -9.33 -14.32 -12.36
N THR A 29 -8.62 -15.42 -12.66
CA THR A 29 -8.71 -16.12 -13.96
C THR A 29 -8.49 -15.17 -15.15
N LEU A 30 -7.62 -14.19 -14.96
CA LEU A 30 -7.28 -13.17 -15.96
C LEU A 30 -5.77 -13.15 -16.13
N ASN A 31 -5.31 -13.62 -17.29
CA ASN A 31 -3.90 -13.56 -17.63
C ASN A 31 -3.43 -12.10 -17.59
N GLU A 32 -2.22 -11.88 -17.06
CA GLU A 32 -1.54 -10.58 -17.02
C GLU A 32 -2.16 -9.48 -16.14
N ILE A 33 -3.21 -9.74 -15.35
CA ILE A 33 -3.78 -8.69 -14.48
C ILE A 33 -2.76 -8.11 -13.49
N SER A 34 -1.81 -8.91 -13.01
CA SER A 34 -0.70 -8.42 -12.18
C SER A 34 0.15 -7.37 -12.91
N THR A 35 0.41 -7.58 -14.19
CA THR A 35 1.18 -6.68 -15.05
C THR A 35 0.37 -5.41 -15.32
N LEU A 36 -0.91 -5.55 -15.65
CA LEU A 36 -1.81 -4.42 -15.88
C LEU A 36 -1.92 -3.53 -14.63
N MET A 37 -2.16 -4.12 -13.45
CA MET A 37 -2.22 -3.38 -12.18
C MET A 37 -0.94 -2.59 -11.93
N GLN A 38 0.21 -3.19 -12.20
CA GLN A 38 1.52 -2.53 -12.05
C GLN A 38 1.69 -1.37 -13.04
N GLN A 39 1.25 -1.53 -14.29
CA GLN A 39 1.33 -0.49 -15.32
C GLN A 39 0.44 0.71 -15.00
N ILE A 40 -0.80 0.48 -14.55
CA ILE A 40 -1.75 1.56 -14.23
C ILE A 40 -1.57 2.12 -12.81
N GLY A 41 -0.81 1.43 -11.95
CA GLY A 41 -0.51 1.87 -10.58
C GLY A 41 -1.61 1.62 -9.55
N TYR A 42 -2.64 0.81 -9.88
CA TYR A 42 -3.78 0.53 -9.00
C TYR A 42 -3.50 -0.67 -8.09
N CYS A 43 -2.45 -0.54 -7.28
CA CYS A 43 -1.96 -1.63 -6.44
C CYS A 43 -2.23 -1.44 -4.95
N GLY A 44 -2.58 -0.22 -4.52
CA GLY A 44 -2.61 0.15 -3.11
C GLY A 44 -1.20 0.19 -2.50
N TRP A 45 -1.12 0.10 -1.18
CA TRP A 45 0.12 0.20 -0.41
C TRP A 45 0.09 -0.71 0.82
N LEU A 46 1.24 -0.84 1.47
CA LEU A 46 1.42 -1.59 2.70
C LEU A 46 1.74 -0.65 3.86
N TYR A 47 1.39 -1.09 5.07
CA TYR A 47 1.74 -0.43 6.31
C TYR A 47 2.76 -1.27 7.10
N ARG A 48 3.60 -0.60 7.89
CA ARG A 48 4.23 -1.20 9.07
C ARG A 48 3.44 -0.82 10.32
N VAL A 49 3.43 -1.70 11.30
CA VAL A 49 2.89 -1.41 12.64
C VAL A 49 3.99 -0.72 13.45
N ILE A 50 3.77 0.54 13.82
CA ILE A 50 4.64 1.29 14.73
C ILE A 50 4.33 0.91 16.18
N SER A 51 3.05 0.80 16.50
CA SER A 51 2.56 0.38 17.81
C SER A 51 1.34 -0.51 17.64
N ALA A 52 1.40 -1.71 18.22
CA ALA A 52 0.30 -2.67 18.19
C ALA A 52 -0.81 -2.24 19.15
N GLY A 53 -2.04 -2.51 18.76
CA GLY A 53 -3.22 -2.24 19.58
C GLY A 53 -4.46 -2.83 18.94
N SER A 54 -5.57 -2.87 19.69
CA SER A 54 -6.84 -3.36 19.17
C SER A 54 -7.42 -2.41 18.13
N VAL A 55 -7.91 -2.98 17.05
CA VAL A 55 -8.57 -2.28 15.94
C VAL A 55 -9.94 -2.89 15.68
N SER A 56 -10.82 -2.15 15.01
CA SER A 56 -12.08 -2.70 14.51
C SER A 56 -12.52 -1.93 13.26
N GLU A 57 -13.47 -2.49 12.52
CA GLU A 57 -14.09 -1.83 11.36
C GLU A 57 -14.78 -0.51 11.69
N GLY A 58 -15.28 -0.35 12.93
CA GLY A 58 -15.90 0.90 13.40
C GLY A 58 -14.89 2.00 13.75
N HIS A 59 -13.61 1.69 13.89
CA HIS A 59 -12.58 2.70 14.11
C HIS A 59 -12.11 3.29 12.77
N PRO A 60 -12.18 4.61 12.57
CA PRO A 60 -11.65 5.22 11.37
C PRO A 60 -10.12 5.23 11.37
N LEU A 61 -9.55 5.39 10.18
CA LEU A 61 -8.15 5.79 10.02
C LEU A 61 -8.05 7.30 10.20
N ALA A 62 -7.36 7.75 11.25
CA ALA A 62 -7.09 9.16 11.49
C ALA A 62 -5.63 9.49 11.17
N LEU A 63 -5.40 10.40 10.21
CA LEU A 63 -4.05 10.86 9.87
C LEU A 63 -3.45 11.62 11.06
N LEU A 64 -2.34 11.13 11.58
CA LEU A 64 -1.62 11.77 12.70
C LEU A 64 -0.48 12.65 12.19
N ALA A 65 0.25 12.20 11.17
CA ALA A 65 1.40 12.92 10.63
C ALA A 65 1.61 12.60 9.16
N ARG A 66 2.05 13.64 8.43
CA ARG A 66 2.63 13.53 7.09
C ARG A 66 4.12 13.83 7.20
N THR A 67 4.96 12.89 6.77
CA THR A 67 6.42 12.97 6.93
C THR A 67 7.18 13.07 5.62
N SER A 68 6.48 13.17 4.48
CA SER A 68 7.06 13.28 3.15
C SER A 68 6.04 13.87 2.18
N ASP A 69 6.54 14.61 1.19
CA ASP A 69 5.75 15.16 0.08
C ASP A 69 5.61 14.17 -1.10
N ILE A 70 6.27 13.01 -1.03
CA ILE A 70 6.20 11.99 -2.09
C ILE A 70 4.89 11.20 -1.92
N SER A 71 4.00 11.22 -2.90
CA SER A 71 2.79 10.40 -2.86
C SER A 71 3.08 8.92 -3.13
N VAL A 72 2.12 8.02 -2.83
CA VAL A 72 2.24 6.60 -3.22
C VAL A 72 2.33 6.45 -4.74
N ALA A 73 1.59 7.28 -5.48
CA ALA A 73 1.60 7.29 -6.94
C ALA A 73 2.97 7.71 -7.51
N ASP A 74 3.68 8.64 -6.86
CA ASP A 74 5.03 9.03 -7.28
C ASP A 74 6.05 7.93 -6.98
N ALA A 75 5.96 7.34 -5.78
CA ALA A 75 6.86 6.28 -5.31
C ALA A 75 6.78 4.98 -6.13
N ARG A 76 5.68 4.76 -6.88
CA ARG A 76 5.51 3.58 -7.73
C ARG A 76 6.56 3.47 -8.83
N HIS A 77 7.18 4.58 -9.25
CA HIS A 77 8.13 4.55 -10.38
C HIS A 77 9.29 3.58 -10.15
N GLY A 78 9.77 3.41 -8.90
CA GLY A 78 10.80 2.43 -8.57
C GLY A 78 10.39 0.97 -8.80
N LEU A 79 9.10 0.65 -8.73
CA LEU A 79 8.57 -0.70 -8.96
C LEU A 79 8.47 -1.05 -10.45
N ALA A 80 8.29 -0.07 -11.32
CA ALA A 80 8.24 -0.29 -12.77
C ALA A 80 9.60 -0.70 -13.36
N TYR A 81 10.71 -0.26 -12.76
CA TYR A 81 12.07 -0.59 -13.20
C TYR A 81 12.65 -1.87 -12.60
N ALA A 82 12.05 -2.41 -11.52
CA ALA A 82 12.52 -3.65 -10.88
C ALA A 82 12.07 -4.95 -11.58
N VAL A 83 11.39 -4.84 -12.73
CA VAL A 83 10.90 -5.97 -13.55
C VAL A 83 11.44 -5.89 -14.99
N ARG A 84 12.55 -5.16 -15.19
CA ARG A 84 13.36 -5.28 -16.41
C ARG A 84 14.71 -5.89 -16.07
#